data_AF-A0A8S0WMR9-F1
#
_entry.id   AF-A0A8S0WMR9-F1
#
_cell.length_a   1.000
_cell.length_b   1.000
_cell.length_c   1.000
_cell.angle_alpha   90.00
_cell.angle_beta   90.00
_cell.angle_gamma   90.00
#
_symmetry.space_group_name_H-M   'P 1'
#
loop_
_entity.id
_entity.type
_entity.pdbx_description
1 polymer ?
#
loop_
_entity_poly.entity_id
_entity_poly.type
_entity_poly.pdbx_seq_one_letter_code
_entity_poly.pdbx_strand_id
1 'polypeptide(L)'
;MTSLSRGGTPRMRCSVELSSLRSASLRCAWDYEASRQNFLTIVPPSRRAPNLLPTTRYLEAPTMNADPHSASTSPPLNPKSPAPPTISPMVLRPNNLNATASPPPMGSKALVTRLTSSLGSRRLRTSGMANRPSKSMLKHTKKVRGAKSKPSVRFKVTTIPTIPTATTDVEMVDARPAPSRTFTVGFPKELARPELKEIAPETITAIAPGLGETDLEYLRDSLQGLAPELLQSLSSIKASPPPNSLPKELAVVVNDMTTVLPTHMLAIYGTKTKLNPGPCKVTLYPAHSLVLAAHCAHLPQFPPALPVPEHVSGEQEVTLPVWALRLPSPATYPQLSIYLYNKNVEGLMKSLLPMPAPQTFLEDSVHGVVPFASQLAETFTVQALVKHTVMVHGLWQNACTLGVFDEQLWECMDAMWQVLLTALAIATGNPQTMIESEPVAQPSSSSSTSSAIPATA
;
A
#
# COMPACT_ATOMS: atom_id res chain seq x y z
N MET A 1 -46.63 -46.81 -45.40
CA MET A 1 -46.83 -47.16 -43.97
C MET A 1 -45.47 -47.37 -43.30
N THR A 2 -45.43 -47.61 -42.00
CA THR A 2 -44.23 -47.95 -41.18
C THR A 2 -43.00 -47.03 -41.30
N SER A 3 -42.86 -46.09 -40.36
CA SER A 3 -41.68 -46.04 -39.46
C SER A 3 -41.90 -45.03 -38.34
N LEU A 4 -41.47 -45.38 -37.12
CA LEU A 4 -41.49 -44.50 -35.95
C LEU A 4 -40.11 -43.84 -35.79
N SER A 5 -39.97 -42.59 -36.21
CA SER A 5 -38.73 -41.83 -35.98
C SER A 5 -38.73 -41.22 -34.58
N ARG A 6 -37.68 -41.51 -33.78
CA ARG A 6 -37.55 -40.99 -32.41
C ARG A 6 -37.00 -39.56 -32.43
N GLY A 7 -37.81 -38.59 -32.00
CA GLY A 7 -37.36 -37.21 -31.78
C GLY A 7 -36.39 -37.10 -30.60
N GLY A 8 -35.09 -37.02 -30.88
CA GLY A 8 -34.03 -36.78 -29.88
C GLY A 8 -33.66 -35.30 -29.78
N THR A 9 -34.12 -34.61 -28.74
CA THR A 9 -33.75 -33.19 -28.49
C THR A 9 -32.29 -33.05 -28.06
N PRO A 10 -31.45 -32.23 -28.73
CA PRO A 10 -30.07 -32.03 -28.33
C PRO A 10 -29.97 -31.16 -27.06
N ARG A 11 -29.67 -31.78 -25.92
CA ARG A 11 -29.27 -31.06 -24.70
C ARG A 11 -27.88 -30.44 -24.90
N MET A 12 -27.83 -29.15 -25.25
CA MET A 12 -26.59 -28.37 -25.16
C MET A 12 -26.12 -28.30 -23.69
N ARG A 13 -25.13 -29.12 -23.33
CA ARG A 13 -24.35 -28.90 -22.11
C ARG A 13 -23.29 -27.85 -22.41
N CYS A 14 -23.54 -26.60 -21.97
CA CYS A 14 -22.51 -25.57 -21.96
C CYS A 14 -21.50 -25.86 -20.83
N SER A 15 -20.57 -26.77 -21.09
CA SER A 15 -19.48 -27.11 -20.18
C SER A 15 -18.37 -26.07 -20.32
N VAL A 16 -18.40 -25.02 -19.50
CA VAL A 16 -17.31 -24.04 -19.43
C VAL A 16 -16.10 -24.70 -18.75
N GLU A 17 -15.08 -25.04 -19.52
CA GLU A 17 -13.81 -25.56 -19.00
C GLU A 17 -13.05 -24.46 -18.24
N LEU A 18 -13.14 -24.50 -16.90
CA LEU A 18 -12.22 -23.81 -16.00
C LEU A 18 -10.88 -24.58 -15.91
N SER A 19 -10.24 -24.72 -17.05
CA SER A 19 -8.99 -25.45 -17.26
C SER A 19 -7.80 -24.49 -17.32
N SER A 20 -6.68 -24.88 -16.69
CA SER A 20 -5.37 -24.20 -16.71
C SER A 20 -5.22 -22.83 -16.03
N LEU A 21 -5.39 -22.80 -14.70
CA LEU A 21 -4.58 -21.92 -13.83
C LEU A 21 -4.14 -22.64 -12.55
N ARG A 22 -3.52 -23.82 -12.71
CA ARG A 22 -2.94 -24.64 -11.62
C ARG A 22 -1.43 -24.45 -11.47
N SER A 23 -0.94 -23.21 -11.54
CA SER A 23 0.45 -22.88 -11.24
C SER A 23 0.74 -23.07 -9.74
N ALA A 24 1.41 -24.16 -9.40
CA ALA A 24 2.08 -24.48 -8.13
C ALA A 24 1.56 -23.73 -6.87
N SER A 25 0.36 -24.08 -6.40
CA SER A 25 -0.15 -23.61 -5.09
C SER A 25 0.61 -24.29 -3.95
N LEU A 26 1.78 -23.74 -3.60
CA LEU A 26 2.57 -24.13 -2.43
C LEU A 26 1.78 -23.81 -1.15
N ARG A 27 1.18 -24.85 -0.55
CA ARG A 27 0.40 -24.76 0.68
C ARG A 27 1.28 -24.67 1.93
N CYS A 28 1.96 -23.54 2.11
CA CYS A 28 2.50 -23.18 3.41
C CYS A 28 1.35 -22.67 4.30
N ALA A 29 0.93 -23.48 5.26
CA ALA A 29 -0.08 -23.08 6.25
C ALA A 29 0.55 -22.15 7.29
N TRP A 30 0.19 -20.86 7.22
CA TRP A 30 0.56 -19.84 8.20
C TRP A 30 -0.69 -19.07 8.59
N ASP A 31 -1.26 -19.37 9.76
CA ASP A 31 -2.46 -18.71 10.27
C ASP A 31 -2.13 -17.34 10.90
N TYR A 32 -2.68 -16.28 10.31
CA TYR A 32 -2.34 -14.88 10.58
C TYR A 32 -3.11 -14.30 11.79
N GLU A 33 -2.97 -14.93 12.96
CA GLU A 33 -3.69 -14.52 14.18
C GLU A 33 -2.94 -13.43 14.98
N ALA A 34 -1.60 -13.39 14.90
CA ALA A 34 -0.73 -12.56 15.75
C ALA A 34 -0.72 -11.05 15.46
N SER A 35 -1.31 -10.59 14.35
CA SER A 35 -1.31 -9.17 13.93
C SER A 35 -2.60 -8.42 14.30
N ARG A 36 -3.44 -8.98 15.19
CA ARG A 36 -4.75 -8.45 15.55
C ARG A 36 -4.74 -7.22 16.47
N GLN A 37 -3.61 -6.87 17.07
CA GLN A 37 -3.49 -5.71 17.96
C GLN A 37 -2.78 -4.54 17.27
N ASN A 38 -3.31 -3.34 17.53
CA ASN A 38 -2.84 -2.03 17.08
C ASN A 38 -2.81 -1.81 15.55
N PHE A 39 -4.01 -1.58 15.00
CA PHE A 39 -4.21 -0.57 13.95
C PHE A 39 -5.19 0.48 14.49
N LEU A 40 -4.67 1.64 14.91
CA LEU A 40 -5.50 2.78 15.28
C LEU A 40 -5.97 3.48 13.99
N THR A 41 -7.28 3.48 13.75
CA THR A 41 -7.89 4.42 12.82
C THR A 41 -7.77 5.83 13.41
N ILE A 42 -7.05 6.73 12.73
CA ILE A 42 -7.01 8.15 13.12
C ILE A 42 -8.35 8.77 12.73
N VAL A 43 -9.33 8.67 13.63
CA VAL A 43 -10.59 9.40 13.56
C VAL A 43 -10.39 10.72 14.32
N PRO A 44 -10.61 11.90 13.71
CA PRO A 44 -10.52 13.16 14.44
C PRO A 44 -11.63 13.23 15.50
N PRO A 45 -11.33 13.69 16.74
CA PRO A 45 -12.31 13.68 17.83
C PRO A 45 -13.45 14.66 17.57
N SER A 46 -14.66 14.13 17.38
CA SER A 46 -15.89 14.93 17.29
C SER A 46 -16.17 15.63 18.62
N ARG A 47 -16.26 16.97 18.61
CA ARG A 47 -16.59 17.77 19.79
C ARG A 47 -18.07 17.59 20.18
N ARG A 48 -18.35 16.75 21.18
CA ARG A 48 -19.61 16.83 21.93
C ARG A 48 -19.49 17.88 23.03
N ALA A 49 -20.48 18.79 23.11
CA ALA A 49 -20.58 19.76 24.20
C ALA A 49 -21.19 19.11 25.46
N PRO A 50 -20.73 19.46 26.66
CA PRO A 50 -21.36 19.01 27.91
C PRO A 50 -22.51 19.95 28.32
N ASN A 51 -23.73 19.40 28.40
CA ASN A 51 -24.85 20.06 29.09
C ASN A 51 -24.89 19.58 30.56
N LEU A 52 -24.44 20.41 31.50
CA LEU A 52 -24.77 20.27 32.93
C LEU A 52 -24.90 21.65 33.60
N LEU A 53 -26.09 21.92 34.15
CA LEU A 53 -26.31 22.83 35.28
C LEU A 53 -26.61 21.93 36.50
N PRO A 54 -26.29 22.36 37.73
CA PRO A 54 -27.36 23.01 38.51
C PRO A 54 -26.92 24.11 39.51
N THR A 55 -27.83 25.09 39.68
CA THR A 55 -28.16 25.83 40.93
C THR A 55 -27.11 26.72 41.62
N THR A 56 -27.54 27.94 41.97
CA THR A 56 -26.77 28.98 42.68
C THR A 56 -27.35 29.34 44.06
N ARG A 57 -26.47 29.77 44.98
CA ARG A 57 -26.66 30.62 46.20
C ARG A 57 -25.23 31.04 46.62
N TYR A 58 -24.85 32.33 46.77
CA TYR A 58 -25.23 33.31 47.82
C TYR A 58 -24.94 32.78 49.24
N LEU A 59 -24.06 33.35 50.09
CA LEU A 59 -23.13 34.52 50.04
C LEU A 59 -21.70 34.05 50.49
N GLU A 60 -20.70 34.76 51.05
CA GLU A 60 -20.50 36.14 51.56
C GLU A 60 -18.97 36.49 51.64
N ALA A 61 -18.60 37.74 51.97
CA ALA A 61 -17.23 38.25 52.26
C ALA A 61 -16.97 38.38 53.81
N PRO A 62 -15.88 38.99 54.40
CA PRO A 62 -14.83 39.85 53.81
C PRO A 62 -13.35 39.79 54.36
N THR A 63 -12.41 40.26 53.52
CA THR A 63 -11.21 41.13 53.75
C THR A 63 -10.14 40.99 54.88
N MET A 64 -8.90 41.38 54.51
CA MET A 64 -7.72 41.83 55.30
C MET A 64 -6.86 40.72 55.98
N ASN A 65 -5.55 40.61 55.72
CA ASN A 65 -4.49 41.57 56.12
C ASN A 65 -3.26 41.59 55.16
N ALA A 66 -2.22 42.36 55.50
CA ALA A 66 -1.07 42.70 54.65
C ALA A 66 0.32 42.37 55.28
N ASP A 67 1.37 42.94 54.68
CA ASP A 67 2.75 43.20 55.16
C ASP A 67 3.92 42.23 54.83
N PRO A 68 5.17 42.74 54.68
CA PRO A 68 6.04 42.33 53.55
C PRO A 68 7.55 42.13 53.91
N HIS A 69 8.45 42.46 52.95
CA HIS A 69 9.93 42.35 52.93
C HIS A 69 10.46 40.94 52.60
N SER A 70 11.63 40.74 51.97
CA SER A 70 12.81 41.62 51.75
C SER A 70 13.36 41.56 50.30
N ALA A 71 14.35 42.41 49.96
CA ALA A 71 14.87 42.60 48.61
C ALA A 71 16.36 42.21 48.43
N SER A 72 16.79 41.97 47.19
CA SER A 72 18.20 42.06 46.71
C SER A 72 18.23 42.11 45.16
N THR A 73 18.52 43.24 44.51
CA THR A 73 19.86 43.77 44.10
C THR A 73 20.20 43.49 42.62
N SER A 74 20.26 44.53 41.80
CA SER A 74 20.78 44.55 40.41
C SER A 74 22.21 45.14 40.38
N PRO A 75 23.05 44.95 39.33
CA PRO A 75 23.04 45.85 38.13
C PRO A 75 23.61 45.17 36.83
N PRO A 76 24.04 45.88 35.76
CA PRO A 76 23.33 46.86 34.92
C PRO A 76 23.38 46.59 33.37
N LEU A 77 22.59 47.40 32.64
CA LEU A 77 22.72 47.95 31.26
C LEU A 77 24.05 47.68 30.49
N ASN A 78 24.13 47.56 29.15
CA ASN A 78 23.47 48.25 28.00
C ASN A 78 23.92 47.52 26.67
N PRO A 79 23.63 47.96 25.40
CA PRO A 79 22.69 48.95 24.89
C PRO A 79 21.79 48.49 23.69
N LYS A 80 20.99 49.43 23.17
CA LYS A 80 20.05 49.36 22.02
C LYS A 80 20.59 48.73 20.72
N SER A 81 19.67 48.12 19.96
CA SER A 81 19.71 48.05 18.48
C SER A 81 18.35 48.49 17.89
N PRO A 82 18.29 48.94 16.62
CA PRO A 82 17.13 49.66 16.06
C PRO A 82 15.99 48.75 15.59
N ALA A 83 14.78 49.30 15.52
CA ALA A 83 13.59 48.64 14.96
C ALA A 83 13.57 48.72 13.41
N PRO A 84 13.00 47.71 12.72
CA PRO A 84 12.77 47.76 11.28
C PRO A 84 11.63 48.74 10.91
N PRO A 85 11.61 49.28 9.67
CA PRO A 85 10.66 50.31 9.28
C PRO A 85 9.23 49.78 9.04
N THR A 86 8.24 50.58 9.42
CA THR A 86 6.82 50.37 9.13
C THR A 86 6.55 50.46 7.62
N ILE A 87 6.07 49.36 7.02
CA ILE A 87 5.58 49.36 5.63
C ILE A 87 4.06 49.57 5.65
N SER A 88 3.59 50.66 5.03
CA SER A 88 2.17 50.95 4.87
C SER A 88 1.46 49.93 3.96
N PRO A 89 0.23 49.50 4.26
CA PRO A 89 -0.51 48.56 3.43
C PRO A 89 -0.91 49.19 2.09
N MET A 90 -0.33 48.70 1.00
CA MET A 90 -0.68 49.14 -0.36
C MET A 90 -2.02 48.55 -0.80
N VAL A 91 -3.08 49.37 -0.79
CA VAL A 91 -4.43 48.95 -1.20
C VAL A 91 -4.51 48.76 -2.71
N LEU A 92 -4.31 47.52 -3.17
CA LEU A 92 -4.60 47.11 -4.54
C LEU A 92 -6.08 46.72 -4.66
N ARG A 93 -6.82 47.45 -5.49
CA ARG A 93 -8.21 47.11 -5.88
C ARG A 93 -8.21 45.92 -6.86
N PRO A 94 -8.93 44.82 -6.58
CA PRO A 94 -9.26 43.84 -7.61
C PRO A 94 -10.31 44.43 -8.57
N ASN A 95 -10.06 44.38 -9.88
CA ASN A 95 -11.08 44.74 -10.87
C ASN A 95 -12.07 43.59 -11.04
N ASN A 96 -13.33 43.81 -10.66
CA ASN A 96 -14.44 42.92 -10.98
C ASN A 96 -14.89 43.12 -12.44
N LEU A 97 -14.60 42.17 -13.33
CA LEU A 97 -15.32 42.00 -14.60
C LEU A 97 -15.48 40.51 -14.97
N ASN A 98 -16.73 40.07 -14.94
CA ASN A 98 -17.38 39.00 -15.72
C ASN A 98 -16.52 37.91 -16.40
N ALA A 99 -16.62 36.67 -15.87
CA ALA A 99 -16.96 35.49 -16.67
C ALA A 99 -17.33 34.29 -15.76
N THR A 100 -18.57 34.21 -15.26
CA THR A 100 -19.07 33.03 -14.52
C THR A 100 -19.42 31.87 -15.46
N ALA A 101 -18.41 31.35 -16.16
CA ALA A 101 -18.49 30.12 -16.93
C ALA A 101 -18.09 28.92 -16.05
N SER A 102 -18.95 28.53 -15.12
CA SER A 102 -18.78 27.29 -14.35
C SER A 102 -18.66 26.11 -15.32
N PRO A 103 -17.59 25.29 -15.29
CA PRO A 103 -17.48 24.13 -16.17
C PRO A 103 -18.61 23.14 -15.87
N PRO A 104 -19.15 22.44 -16.89
CA PRO A 104 -20.31 21.56 -16.71
C PRO A 104 -20.01 20.40 -15.75
N PRO A 105 -21.02 19.90 -15.01
CA PRO A 105 -20.86 18.81 -14.05
C PRO A 105 -20.26 17.56 -14.70
N MET A 106 -19.24 17.01 -14.06
CA MET A 106 -18.28 16.09 -14.69
C MET A 106 -18.36 14.67 -14.11
N GLY A 107 -19.13 13.79 -14.77
CA GLY A 107 -19.29 12.37 -14.37
C GLY A 107 -18.10 11.45 -14.77
N SER A 108 -18.26 10.13 -14.81
CA SER A 108 -17.17 9.19 -15.18
C SER A 108 -16.57 9.47 -16.57
N LYS A 109 -17.41 9.95 -17.52
CA LYS A 109 -16.97 10.47 -18.82
C LYS A 109 -15.91 11.57 -18.70
N ALA A 110 -15.91 12.36 -17.63
CA ALA A 110 -15.00 13.48 -17.43
C ALA A 110 -13.55 13.08 -17.18
N LEU A 111 -13.30 11.92 -16.55
CA LEU A 111 -11.94 11.40 -16.47
C LEU A 111 -11.43 11.05 -17.87
N VAL A 112 -12.27 10.43 -18.71
CA VAL A 112 -11.96 10.20 -20.13
C VAL A 112 -11.77 11.55 -20.86
N THR A 113 -12.64 12.54 -20.65
CA THR A 113 -12.51 13.88 -21.24
C THR A 113 -11.19 14.55 -20.85
N ARG A 114 -10.81 14.53 -19.56
CA ARG A 114 -9.54 15.09 -19.04
C ARG A 114 -8.32 14.35 -19.61
N LEU A 115 -8.37 13.03 -19.76
CA LEU A 115 -7.33 12.27 -20.46
C LEU A 115 -7.25 12.69 -21.94
N THR A 116 -8.39 12.82 -22.64
CA THR A 116 -8.42 13.24 -24.06
C THR A 116 -8.02 14.71 -24.28
N SER A 117 -8.27 15.61 -23.33
CA SER A 117 -7.82 17.02 -23.43
C SER A 117 -6.32 17.15 -23.10
N SER A 118 -5.80 16.34 -22.17
CA SER A 118 -4.36 16.19 -21.92
C SER A 118 -3.63 15.64 -23.17
N LEU A 119 -4.20 14.61 -23.82
CA LEU A 119 -3.73 14.06 -25.11
C LEU A 119 -3.65 15.14 -26.19
N GLY A 120 -4.70 15.96 -26.33
CA GLY A 120 -4.72 17.08 -27.29
C GLY A 120 -3.68 18.15 -26.98
N SER A 121 -3.55 18.56 -25.73
CA SER A 121 -2.70 19.69 -25.33
C SER A 121 -1.19 19.37 -25.34
N ARG A 122 -0.79 18.13 -24.99
CA ARG A 122 0.66 17.78 -24.92
C ARG A 122 1.34 17.56 -26.28
N ARG A 123 0.58 17.27 -27.35
CA ARG A 123 1.13 16.94 -28.69
C ARG A 123 1.99 18.04 -29.36
N LEU A 124 2.04 19.26 -28.81
CA LEU A 124 2.74 20.41 -29.40
C LEU A 124 4.03 20.85 -28.68
N ARG A 125 4.50 20.17 -27.61
CA ARG A 125 5.67 20.64 -26.84
C ARG A 125 6.76 19.63 -26.44
N THR A 126 6.61 18.33 -26.70
CA THR A 126 7.57 17.31 -26.22
C THR A 126 8.54 16.81 -27.31
N SER A 127 9.39 17.70 -27.82
CA SER A 127 10.41 17.36 -28.85
C SER A 127 11.78 16.96 -28.28
N GLY A 128 11.91 16.71 -26.96
CA GLY A 128 13.22 16.67 -26.28
C GLY A 128 13.41 15.65 -25.13
N MET A 129 12.48 14.71 -24.90
CA MET A 129 12.63 13.68 -23.85
C MET A 129 12.65 12.24 -24.39
N ALA A 130 13.16 12.06 -25.61
CA ALA A 130 13.31 10.76 -26.24
C ALA A 130 14.54 10.01 -25.70
N ASN A 131 14.42 9.36 -24.53
CA ASN A 131 15.10 8.10 -24.18
C ASN A 131 14.75 7.59 -22.77
N ARG A 132 13.60 6.92 -22.62
CA ARG A 132 13.43 5.84 -21.63
C ARG A 132 13.13 4.54 -22.41
N PRO A 133 13.96 3.49 -22.29
CA PRO A 133 13.83 2.31 -23.15
C PRO A 133 12.80 1.31 -22.58
N SER A 134 11.51 1.57 -22.79
CA SER A 134 10.43 0.65 -22.36
C SER A 134 10.59 -0.78 -22.91
N LYS A 135 11.24 -0.92 -24.08
CA LYS A 135 11.68 -2.20 -24.69
C LYS A 135 12.74 -2.99 -23.89
N SER A 136 13.21 -2.49 -22.74
CA SER A 136 14.15 -3.22 -21.86
C SER A 136 13.43 -4.15 -20.87
N MET A 137 12.21 -3.81 -20.45
CA MET A 137 11.48 -4.49 -19.36
C MET A 137 11.30 -6.00 -19.61
N LEU A 138 10.93 -6.37 -20.84
CA LEU A 138 10.72 -7.76 -21.28
C LEU A 138 11.98 -8.64 -21.33
N LYS A 139 13.19 -8.08 -21.13
CA LYS A 139 14.45 -8.86 -21.20
C LYS A 139 14.85 -9.51 -19.87
N HIS A 140 14.45 -8.93 -18.73
CA HIS A 140 14.89 -9.42 -17.42
C HIS A 140 14.11 -10.67 -16.96
N THR A 141 12.84 -10.79 -17.36
CA THR A 141 11.95 -11.91 -16.94
C THR A 141 12.41 -13.30 -17.42
N LYS A 142 13.15 -13.39 -18.53
CA LYS A 142 13.43 -14.67 -19.19
C LYS A 142 14.51 -15.52 -18.51
N LYS A 143 15.32 -14.96 -17.60
CA LYS A 143 16.52 -15.63 -17.05
C LYS A 143 16.30 -16.54 -15.83
N VAL A 144 15.10 -16.52 -15.21
CA VAL A 144 14.84 -17.18 -13.90
C VAL A 144 14.09 -18.53 -14.03
N ARG A 145 13.73 -18.96 -15.25
CA ARG A 145 12.83 -20.11 -15.51
C ARG A 145 13.37 -21.53 -15.21
N GLY A 146 14.56 -21.68 -14.62
CA GLY A 146 15.23 -22.98 -14.42
C GLY A 146 15.37 -23.49 -12.99
N ALA A 147 14.76 -22.83 -12.00
CA ALA A 147 15.06 -23.07 -10.58
C ALA A 147 14.53 -24.41 -10.04
N LYS A 148 15.46 -25.28 -9.63
CA LYS A 148 15.24 -26.29 -8.56
C LYS A 148 14.74 -25.56 -7.30
N SER A 149 14.03 -26.24 -6.40
CA SER A 149 13.36 -25.63 -5.23
C SER A 149 14.24 -24.61 -4.50
N LYS A 150 13.88 -23.32 -4.57
CA LYS A 150 14.63 -22.22 -3.94
C LYS A 150 14.81 -22.48 -2.43
N PRO A 151 15.96 -22.11 -1.84
CA PRO A 151 16.19 -22.26 -0.40
C PRO A 151 15.17 -21.45 0.41
N SER A 152 14.66 -22.07 1.47
CA SER A 152 13.87 -21.40 2.51
C SER A 152 14.73 -21.22 3.75
N VAL A 153 14.83 -19.98 4.22
CA VAL A 153 15.54 -19.62 5.44
C VAL A 153 14.61 -19.87 6.64
N ARG A 154 15.16 -20.40 7.73
CA ARG A 154 14.42 -20.77 8.94
C ARG A 154 14.98 -20.05 10.16
N PHE A 155 14.12 -19.27 10.81
CA PHE A 155 14.47 -18.45 11.97
C PHE A 155 13.86 -19.06 13.24
N LYS A 156 14.66 -19.18 14.30
CA LYS A 156 14.17 -19.60 15.62
C LYS A 156 13.70 -18.36 16.38
N VAL A 157 12.39 -18.26 16.60
CA VAL A 157 11.75 -17.14 17.29
C VAL A 157 11.35 -17.60 18.69
N THR A 158 11.97 -17.02 19.70
CA THR A 158 11.60 -17.25 21.11
C THR A 158 10.65 -16.15 21.56
N THR A 159 9.45 -16.54 22.00
CA THR A 159 8.50 -15.65 22.67
C THR A 159 8.43 -15.97 24.15
N ILE A 160 8.63 -14.95 24.97
CA ILE A 160 8.11 -14.92 26.34
C ILE A 160 6.59 -14.70 26.19
N PRO A 161 5.72 -15.55 26.76
CA PRO A 161 4.29 -15.32 26.71
C PRO A 161 3.96 -14.09 27.56
N THR A 162 3.49 -13.00 26.94
CA THR A 162 2.88 -11.88 27.65
C THR A 162 1.61 -12.38 28.32
N ILE A 163 1.70 -12.74 29.61
CA ILE A 163 0.53 -13.00 30.43
C ILE A 163 -0.27 -11.69 30.44
N PRO A 164 -1.54 -11.69 29.98
CA PRO A 164 -2.34 -10.48 30.04
C PRO A 164 -2.53 -10.12 31.51
N THR A 165 -2.08 -8.92 31.90
CA THR A 165 -2.20 -8.42 33.27
C THR A 165 -3.66 -8.11 33.58
N ALA A 166 -4.42 -9.15 33.90
CA ALA A 166 -5.73 -9.01 34.52
C ALA A 166 -5.55 -8.17 35.79
N THR A 167 -6.38 -7.15 35.97
CA THR A 167 -6.21 -6.12 37.01
C THR A 167 -6.68 -6.59 38.39
N THR A 168 -6.48 -7.88 38.68
CA THR A 168 -6.56 -8.45 40.03
C THR A 168 -5.31 -8.04 40.80
N ASP A 169 -5.50 -7.50 41.99
CA ASP A 169 -4.42 -7.14 42.92
C ASP A 169 -3.50 -8.35 43.17
N VAL A 170 -2.18 -8.17 43.08
CA VAL A 170 -1.22 -9.28 43.06
C VAL A 170 -0.38 -9.27 44.33
N GLU A 171 -0.69 -10.20 45.24
CA GLU A 171 0.23 -10.54 46.33
C GLU A 171 1.61 -10.94 45.78
N MET A 172 2.67 -10.50 46.47
CA MET A 172 4.08 -10.71 46.08
C MET A 172 4.54 -12.17 46.34
N VAL A 173 3.93 -13.12 45.64
CA VAL A 173 4.35 -14.53 45.58
C VAL A 173 5.58 -14.65 44.67
N ASP A 174 6.57 -15.44 45.08
CA ASP A 174 7.86 -15.57 44.40
C ASP A 174 7.74 -15.79 42.88
N ALA A 175 8.30 -14.84 42.11
CA ALA A 175 8.13 -14.74 40.66
C ALA A 175 8.92 -15.82 39.90
N ARG A 176 8.42 -17.07 39.93
CA ARG A 176 8.97 -18.19 39.16
C ARG A 176 8.98 -17.84 37.67
N PRO A 177 10.13 -17.86 36.98
CA PRO A 177 10.21 -17.47 35.58
C PRO A 177 9.36 -18.37 34.68
N ALA A 178 8.47 -17.77 33.90
CA ALA A 178 7.59 -18.49 32.99
C ALA A 178 8.41 -19.17 31.87
N PRO A 179 8.10 -20.42 31.48
CA PRO A 179 8.83 -21.14 30.44
C PRO A 179 8.65 -20.43 29.09
N SER A 180 9.77 -20.00 28.51
CA SER A 180 9.79 -19.41 27.17
C SER A 180 9.42 -20.45 26.10
N ARG A 181 8.78 -20.01 25.02
CA ARG A 181 8.38 -20.88 23.91
C ARG A 181 9.11 -20.46 22.65
N THR A 182 9.89 -21.38 22.07
CA THR A 182 10.58 -21.18 20.80
C THR A 182 9.84 -21.92 19.69
N PHE A 183 9.53 -21.21 18.60
CA PHE A 183 9.01 -21.78 17.37
C PHE A 183 9.94 -21.45 16.19
N THR A 184 9.81 -22.19 15.09
CA THR A 184 10.62 -21.97 13.88
C THR A 184 9.73 -21.38 12.78
N VAL A 185 10.08 -20.19 12.30
CA VAL A 185 9.41 -19.52 11.18
C VAL A 185 10.21 -19.77 9.90
N GLY A 186 9.53 -20.15 8.81
CA GLY A 186 10.16 -20.43 7.52
C GLY A 186 9.71 -19.46 6.44
N PHE A 187 10.66 -18.77 5.82
CA PHE A 187 10.43 -17.82 4.72
C PHE A 187 11.24 -18.23 3.48
N PRO A 188 10.80 -17.92 2.24
CA PRO A 188 11.64 -18.09 1.05
C PRO A 188 12.76 -17.02 1.02
N LYS A 189 14.00 -17.37 0.62
CA LYS A 189 15.11 -16.38 0.52
C LYS A 189 14.79 -15.22 -0.44
N GLU A 190 13.98 -15.50 -1.46
CA GLU A 190 13.58 -14.55 -2.50
C GLU A 190 12.07 -14.67 -2.74
N LEU A 191 11.40 -13.55 -3.05
CA LEU A 191 10.04 -13.59 -3.54
C LEU A 191 10.02 -14.16 -4.98
N ALA A 192 8.94 -14.84 -5.34
CA ALA A 192 8.77 -15.35 -6.70
C ALA A 192 7.98 -14.34 -7.54
N ARG A 193 8.64 -13.66 -8.48
CA ARG A 193 7.96 -12.78 -9.43
C ARG A 193 7.11 -13.62 -10.39
N PRO A 194 5.81 -13.31 -10.60
CA PRO A 194 5.01 -13.93 -11.64
C PRO A 194 5.55 -13.63 -13.05
N GLU A 195 5.03 -14.34 -14.05
CA GLU A 195 5.19 -13.92 -15.44
C GLU A 195 4.41 -12.61 -15.67
N LEU A 196 5.11 -11.58 -16.14
CA LEU A 196 4.49 -10.29 -16.46
C LEU A 196 3.54 -10.48 -17.64
N LYS A 197 2.23 -10.48 -17.34
CA LYS A 197 1.17 -10.53 -18.33
C LYS A 197 0.72 -9.10 -18.64
N GLU A 198 0.84 -8.69 -19.91
CA GLU A 198 0.29 -7.43 -20.38
C GLU A 198 -1.23 -7.42 -20.29
N ILE A 199 -1.80 -6.22 -20.16
CA ILE A 199 -3.22 -6.02 -19.89
C ILE A 199 -3.95 -6.01 -21.23
N ALA A 200 -4.95 -6.88 -21.36
CA ALA A 200 -5.74 -7.02 -22.58
C ALA A 200 -6.54 -5.72 -22.84
N PRO A 201 -6.40 -5.05 -24.00
CA PRO A 201 -6.99 -3.73 -24.25
C PRO A 201 -8.52 -3.74 -24.19
N GLU A 202 -9.15 -4.88 -24.44
CA GLU A 202 -10.59 -5.12 -24.26
C GLU A 202 -11.05 -4.81 -22.81
N THR A 203 -10.16 -4.99 -21.83
CA THR A 203 -10.41 -4.65 -20.41
C THR A 203 -10.55 -3.14 -20.22
N ILE A 204 -9.75 -2.35 -20.92
CA ILE A 204 -9.83 -0.88 -20.90
C ILE A 204 -11.08 -0.44 -21.68
N THR A 205 -11.29 -1.00 -22.87
CA THR A 205 -12.46 -0.72 -23.73
C THR A 205 -13.78 -1.00 -23.02
N ALA A 206 -13.88 -2.07 -22.23
CA ALA A 206 -15.09 -2.42 -21.48
C ALA A 206 -15.45 -1.42 -20.35
N ILE A 207 -14.48 -0.63 -19.88
CA ILE A 207 -14.67 0.37 -18.81
C ILE A 207 -14.81 1.78 -19.39
N ALA A 208 -14.00 2.08 -20.41
CA ALA A 208 -13.92 3.37 -21.07
C ALA A 208 -13.67 3.14 -22.57
N PRO A 209 -14.72 2.95 -23.40
CA PRO A 209 -14.58 2.60 -24.81
C PRO A 209 -13.69 3.56 -25.61
N GLY A 210 -13.74 4.86 -25.31
CA GLY A 210 -12.89 5.89 -25.94
C GLY A 210 -11.40 5.86 -25.55
N LEU A 211 -10.97 4.91 -24.71
CA LEU A 211 -9.57 4.69 -24.33
C LEU A 211 -9.01 3.35 -24.85
N GLY A 212 -9.80 2.53 -25.54
CA GLY A 212 -9.36 1.21 -26.00
C GLY A 212 -8.16 1.20 -26.95
N GLU A 213 -8.00 2.28 -27.74
CA GLU A 213 -6.86 2.51 -28.64
C GLU A 213 -5.72 3.32 -27.99
N THR A 214 -5.85 3.70 -26.72
CA THR A 214 -4.83 4.51 -26.01
C THR A 214 -3.73 3.60 -25.47
N ASP A 215 -2.48 3.98 -25.73
CA ASP A 215 -1.31 3.27 -25.21
C ASP A 215 -1.33 3.16 -23.67
N LEU A 216 -1.01 1.97 -23.17
CA LEU A 216 -1.07 1.66 -21.73
C LEU A 216 0.01 2.37 -20.91
N GLU A 217 1.20 2.64 -21.46
CA GLU A 217 2.25 3.40 -20.77
C GLU A 217 1.80 4.86 -20.61
N TYR A 218 1.29 5.47 -21.69
CA TYR A 218 0.70 6.82 -21.65
C TYR A 218 -0.51 6.93 -20.69
N LEU A 219 -1.39 5.94 -20.68
CA LEU A 219 -2.55 5.91 -19.78
C LEU A 219 -2.12 5.89 -18.31
N ARG A 220 -1.10 5.11 -17.97
CA ARG A 220 -0.55 5.00 -16.61
C ARG A 220 0.09 6.32 -16.15
N ASP A 221 0.95 6.92 -16.98
CA ASP A 221 1.56 8.22 -16.70
C ASP A 221 0.50 9.31 -16.47
N SER A 222 -0.57 9.28 -17.26
CA SER A 222 -1.67 10.25 -17.15
C SER A 222 -2.53 10.03 -15.91
N LEU A 223 -2.75 8.79 -15.49
CA LEU A 223 -3.43 8.46 -14.23
C LEU A 223 -2.57 8.82 -13.01
N GLN A 224 -1.25 8.60 -13.06
CA GLN A 224 -0.33 9.04 -12.01
C GLN A 224 -0.34 10.57 -11.86
N GLY A 225 -0.40 11.32 -12.98
CA GLY A 225 -0.55 12.78 -12.96
C GLY A 225 -1.84 13.27 -12.31
N LEU A 226 -2.91 12.47 -12.33
CA LEU A 226 -4.20 12.74 -11.67
C LEU A 226 -4.29 12.16 -10.24
N ALA A 227 -3.28 11.43 -9.77
CA ALA A 227 -3.33 10.70 -8.50
C ALA A 227 -3.72 11.54 -7.27
N PRO A 228 -3.32 12.83 -7.10
CA PRO A 228 -3.76 13.64 -5.98
C PRO A 228 -5.28 13.87 -5.96
N GLU A 229 -5.88 14.25 -7.10
CA GLU A 229 -7.33 14.46 -7.23
C GLU A 229 -8.10 13.14 -7.01
N LEU A 230 -7.58 12.03 -7.55
CA LEU A 230 -8.18 10.71 -7.40
C LEU A 230 -8.15 10.22 -5.94
N LEU A 231 -7.05 10.45 -5.21
CA LEU A 231 -6.93 10.07 -3.80
C LEU A 231 -7.73 10.99 -2.87
N GLN A 232 -7.88 12.28 -3.21
CA GLN A 232 -8.79 13.20 -2.51
C GLN A 232 -10.26 12.77 -2.68
N SER A 233 -10.65 12.34 -3.89
CA SER A 233 -11.96 11.75 -4.14
C SER A 233 -12.21 10.51 -3.27
N LEU A 234 -11.21 9.62 -3.14
CA LEU A 234 -11.34 8.43 -2.28
C LEU A 234 -11.50 8.75 -0.78
N SER A 235 -11.01 9.89 -0.29
CA SER A 235 -11.09 10.25 1.13
C SER A 235 -12.31 11.09 1.50
N SER A 236 -13.03 11.67 0.53
CA SER A 236 -14.25 12.46 0.76
C SER A 236 -15.52 11.62 0.95
N ILE A 237 -15.42 10.28 0.84
CA ILE A 237 -16.55 9.36 0.78
C ILE A 237 -16.85 8.75 2.15
N LYS A 238 -18.09 8.91 2.62
CA LYS A 238 -18.64 8.19 3.78
C LYS A 238 -19.54 7.06 3.29
N ALA A 239 -19.26 5.82 3.68
CA ALA A 239 -20.07 4.64 3.34
C ALA A 239 -20.73 4.06 4.60
N SER A 240 -22.04 3.75 4.52
CA SER A 240 -22.82 3.18 5.62
C SER A 240 -23.37 1.79 5.24
N PRO A 241 -22.54 0.72 5.30
CA PRO A 241 -22.96 -0.61 4.87
C PRO A 241 -23.91 -1.28 5.88
N PRO A 242 -24.89 -2.08 5.41
CA PRO A 242 -25.72 -2.89 6.30
C PRO A 242 -24.88 -3.97 7.01
N PRO A 243 -25.11 -4.27 8.31
CA PRO A 243 -24.17 -5.04 9.12
C PRO A 243 -24.11 -6.54 8.80
N ASN A 244 -25.18 -7.10 8.25
CA ASN A 244 -25.38 -8.56 8.18
C ASN A 244 -25.26 -9.16 6.76
N SER A 245 -25.05 -8.33 5.74
CA SER A 245 -25.01 -8.77 4.34
C SER A 245 -24.18 -7.81 3.50
N LEU A 246 -23.43 -8.32 2.52
CA LEU A 246 -22.81 -7.49 1.50
C LEU A 246 -23.85 -7.17 0.41
N PRO A 247 -24.28 -5.91 0.24
CA PRO A 247 -25.22 -5.55 -0.82
C PRO A 247 -24.52 -5.54 -2.20
N LYS A 248 -25.29 -5.57 -3.29
CA LYS A 248 -24.76 -5.45 -4.67
C LYS A 248 -24.40 -4.01 -5.03
N GLU A 249 -25.07 -3.06 -4.39
CA GLU A 249 -24.98 -1.62 -4.61
C GLU A 249 -25.00 -0.96 -3.23
N LEU A 250 -24.27 0.15 -3.07
CA LEU A 250 -24.16 0.85 -1.79
C LEU A 250 -24.28 2.35 -2.03
N ALA A 251 -25.26 2.97 -1.37
CA ALA A 251 -25.32 4.41 -1.25
C ALA A 251 -24.14 4.90 -0.40
N VAL A 252 -23.40 5.87 -0.92
CA VAL A 252 -22.32 6.55 -0.23
C VAL A 252 -22.50 8.06 -0.32
N VAL A 253 -22.07 8.77 0.71
CA VAL A 253 -22.18 10.22 0.81
C VAL A 253 -20.85 10.86 0.48
N VAL A 254 -20.81 11.64 -0.60
CA VAL A 254 -19.62 12.37 -1.08
C VAL A 254 -19.67 13.79 -0.52
N ASN A 255 -18.56 14.22 0.09
CA ASN A 255 -18.49 15.47 0.87
C ASN A 255 -17.74 16.60 0.18
N ASP A 256 -17.06 16.32 -0.93
CA ASP A 256 -16.13 17.22 -1.60
C ASP A 256 -16.36 17.22 -3.12
N MET A 257 -16.15 18.37 -3.76
CA MET A 257 -16.44 18.60 -5.19
C MET A 257 -15.26 18.21 -6.08
N THR A 258 -14.63 17.07 -5.78
CA THR A 258 -13.61 16.49 -6.65
C THR A 258 -14.24 16.06 -7.97
N THR A 259 -13.77 16.59 -9.10
CA THR A 259 -14.40 16.40 -10.42
C THR A 259 -14.26 14.98 -11.01
N VAL A 260 -13.80 14.02 -10.22
CA VAL A 260 -13.80 12.60 -10.56
C VAL A 260 -14.37 11.86 -9.37
N LEU A 261 -15.55 11.26 -9.54
CA LEU A 261 -16.15 10.40 -8.54
C LEU A 261 -15.60 8.96 -8.63
N PRO A 262 -15.58 8.20 -7.52
CA PRO A 262 -15.33 6.76 -7.54
C PRO A 262 -16.32 6.06 -8.48
N THR A 263 -15.92 4.93 -9.06
CA THR A 263 -16.82 4.15 -9.92
C THR A 263 -17.38 2.90 -9.24
N HIS A 264 -16.72 2.41 -8.19
CA HIS A 264 -17.07 1.17 -7.49
C HIS A 264 -16.74 1.25 -5.99
N MET A 265 -17.45 0.46 -5.18
CA MET A 265 -17.05 0.11 -3.81
C MET A 265 -16.46 -1.30 -3.80
N LEU A 266 -15.14 -1.42 -3.62
CA LEU A 266 -14.48 -2.71 -3.50
C LEU A 266 -14.81 -3.35 -2.16
N ALA A 267 -15.28 -4.60 -2.18
CA ALA A 267 -15.45 -5.41 -1.00
C ALA A 267 -14.30 -6.42 -0.90
N ILE A 268 -13.26 -6.04 -0.15
CA ILE A 268 -12.03 -6.83 0.01
C ILE A 268 -12.23 -7.83 1.14
N TYR A 269 -11.99 -9.12 0.87
CA TYR A 269 -12.15 -10.19 1.87
C TYR A 269 -11.08 -11.27 1.74
N GLY A 270 -10.83 -11.98 2.86
CA GLY A 270 -9.77 -12.97 2.98
C GLY A 270 -10.18 -14.39 2.59
N THR A 271 -9.19 -15.27 2.48
CA THR A 271 -9.45 -16.72 2.46
C THR A 271 -9.89 -17.19 3.85
N LYS A 272 -11.09 -17.76 3.97
CA LYS A 272 -11.49 -18.48 5.19
C LYS A 272 -10.55 -19.68 5.42
N THR A 273 -9.91 -19.75 6.58
CA THR A 273 -9.16 -20.94 7.01
C THR A 273 -10.11 -21.93 7.70
N LYS A 274 -9.79 -23.22 7.72
CA LYS A 274 -10.64 -24.24 8.36
C LYS A 274 -10.76 -24.06 9.88
N LEU A 275 -9.78 -23.40 10.50
CA LEU A 275 -9.72 -23.15 11.93
C LEU A 275 -10.68 -22.03 12.38
N ASN A 276 -10.97 -21.08 11.49
CA ASN A 276 -11.84 -19.93 11.75
C ASN A 276 -13.10 -19.98 10.84
N PRO A 277 -14.09 -20.86 11.12
CA PRO A 277 -15.27 -21.08 10.26
C PRO A 277 -16.29 -19.92 10.24
N GLY A 278 -16.12 -18.91 11.10
CA GLY A 278 -17.05 -17.81 11.32
C GLY A 278 -17.29 -16.87 10.11
N PRO A 279 -17.99 -15.73 10.33
CA PRO A 279 -18.17 -14.71 9.30
C PRO A 279 -16.81 -14.19 8.82
N CYS A 280 -16.66 -13.99 7.50
CA CYS A 280 -15.43 -13.40 6.96
C CYS A 280 -15.47 -11.90 7.19
N LYS A 281 -14.40 -11.31 7.74
CA LYS A 281 -14.26 -9.85 7.77
C LYS A 281 -14.09 -9.34 6.33
N VAL A 282 -15.05 -8.51 5.91
CA VAL A 282 -14.98 -7.72 4.68
C VAL A 282 -14.61 -6.29 5.07
N THR A 283 -13.74 -5.64 4.29
CA THR A 283 -13.50 -4.19 4.39
C THR A 283 -13.87 -3.55 3.06
N LEU A 284 -14.57 -2.41 3.11
CA LEU A 284 -14.98 -1.66 1.93
C LEU A 284 -13.98 -0.54 1.61
N TYR A 285 -13.65 -0.38 0.33
CA TYR A 285 -12.80 0.71 -0.17
C TYR A 285 -13.39 1.29 -1.45
N PRO A 286 -13.56 2.62 -1.57
CA PRO A 286 -13.93 3.23 -2.84
C PRO A 286 -12.79 3.10 -3.86
N ALA A 287 -13.11 2.98 -5.15
CA ALA A 287 -12.11 2.86 -6.20
C ALA A 287 -12.54 3.37 -7.58
N HIS A 288 -11.55 3.75 -8.37
CA HIS A 288 -11.64 4.02 -9.80
C HIS A 288 -11.26 2.77 -10.58
N SER A 289 -12.24 2.13 -11.22
CA SER A 289 -12.07 0.90 -12.01
C SER A 289 -10.94 0.96 -13.02
N LEU A 290 -10.78 2.11 -13.70
CA LEU A 290 -9.74 2.32 -14.71
C LEU A 290 -8.31 2.26 -14.13
N VAL A 291 -8.08 2.71 -12.88
CA VAL A 291 -6.75 2.64 -12.25
C VAL A 291 -6.38 1.20 -11.93
N LEU A 292 -7.35 0.39 -11.47
CA LEU A 292 -7.14 -1.05 -11.28
C LEU A 292 -6.90 -1.73 -12.62
N ALA A 293 -7.73 -1.44 -13.63
CA ALA A 293 -7.62 -2.03 -14.96
C ALA A 293 -6.32 -1.63 -15.70
N ALA A 294 -5.79 -0.43 -15.47
CA ALA A 294 -4.52 0.00 -16.06
C ALA A 294 -3.28 -0.68 -15.43
N HIS A 295 -3.43 -1.32 -14.26
CA HIS A 295 -2.30 -1.91 -13.53
C HIS A 295 -2.41 -3.41 -13.22
N CYS A 296 -3.59 -4.04 -13.29
CA CYS A 296 -3.83 -5.40 -12.80
C CYS A 296 -4.40 -6.34 -13.88
N ALA A 297 -3.61 -7.34 -14.32
CA ALA A 297 -3.94 -8.24 -15.43
C ALA A 297 -4.79 -9.49 -15.05
N HIS A 298 -5.08 -9.70 -13.77
CA HIS A 298 -5.86 -10.84 -13.24
C HIS A 298 -7.15 -10.41 -12.52
N LEU A 299 -7.69 -9.22 -12.83
CA LEU A 299 -9.00 -8.81 -12.31
C LEU A 299 -10.12 -9.68 -12.89
N PRO A 300 -11.18 -10.00 -12.10
CA PRO A 300 -12.41 -10.52 -12.66
C PRO A 300 -13.11 -9.43 -13.50
N GLN A 301 -14.18 -9.79 -14.22
CA GLN A 301 -14.98 -8.80 -14.94
C GLN A 301 -15.57 -7.76 -13.96
N PHE A 302 -15.52 -6.49 -14.36
CA PHE A 302 -16.13 -5.40 -13.62
C PHE A 302 -17.66 -5.48 -13.70
N PRO A 303 -18.40 -5.16 -12.62
CA PRO A 303 -19.82 -4.86 -12.70
C PRO A 303 -20.09 -3.74 -13.71
N PRO A 304 -21.28 -3.70 -14.34
CA PRO A 304 -21.71 -2.52 -15.09
C PRO A 304 -21.67 -1.28 -14.20
N ALA A 305 -20.97 -0.23 -14.63
CA ALA A 305 -20.97 1.03 -13.92
C ALA A 305 -22.36 1.67 -13.98
N LEU A 306 -22.88 2.09 -12.83
CA LEU A 306 -24.13 2.85 -12.76
C LEU A 306 -23.94 4.23 -13.43
N PRO A 307 -25.01 4.83 -13.98
CA PRO A 307 -24.95 6.19 -14.51
C PRO A 307 -24.55 7.13 -13.36
N VAL A 308 -23.42 7.82 -13.52
CA VAL A 308 -22.95 8.79 -12.52
C VAL A 308 -23.96 9.94 -12.46
N PRO A 309 -24.48 10.29 -11.27
CA PRO A 309 -25.39 11.42 -11.11
C PRO A 309 -24.80 12.72 -11.67
N GLU A 310 -25.66 13.64 -12.09
CA GLU A 310 -25.23 15.01 -12.34
C GLU A 310 -24.66 15.59 -11.03
N HIS A 311 -23.46 16.18 -11.10
CA HIS A 311 -22.79 16.70 -9.93
C HIS A 311 -23.51 17.96 -9.43
N VAL A 312 -24.11 17.86 -8.23
CA VAL A 312 -24.80 18.97 -7.56
C VAL A 312 -23.86 19.55 -6.52
N SER A 313 -23.83 20.88 -6.40
CA SER A 313 -23.01 21.59 -5.40
C SER A 313 -23.48 21.34 -3.97
N GLY A 314 -23.01 20.26 -3.32
CA GLY A 314 -23.25 19.98 -1.91
C GLY A 314 -22.75 18.61 -1.45
N GLU A 315 -23.22 18.18 -0.28
CA GLU A 315 -23.13 16.78 0.16
C GLU A 315 -24.07 15.94 -0.72
N GLN A 316 -23.52 15.01 -1.50
CA GLN A 316 -24.27 14.26 -2.52
C GLN A 316 -24.28 12.75 -2.21
N GLU A 317 -25.48 12.16 -2.16
CA GLU A 317 -25.65 10.71 -2.09
C GLU A 317 -25.49 10.10 -3.50
N VAL A 318 -24.59 9.12 -3.61
CA VAL A 318 -24.26 8.44 -4.86
C VAL A 318 -24.33 6.93 -4.63
N THR A 319 -25.13 6.22 -5.43
CA THR A 319 -25.15 4.75 -5.41
C THR A 319 -24.00 4.19 -6.25
N LEU A 320 -23.17 3.35 -5.65
CA LEU A 320 -22.03 2.71 -6.30
C LEU A 320 -22.18 1.18 -6.34
N PRO A 321 -21.83 0.50 -7.45
CA PRO A 321 -21.79 -0.95 -7.51
C PRO A 321 -20.70 -1.51 -6.58
N VAL A 322 -21.05 -2.57 -5.85
CA VAL A 322 -20.15 -3.24 -4.89
C VAL A 322 -19.46 -4.41 -5.59
N TRP A 323 -18.13 -4.37 -5.64
CA TRP A 323 -17.32 -5.35 -6.36
C TRP A 323 -16.46 -6.18 -5.41
N ALA A 324 -16.82 -7.45 -5.23
CA ALA A 324 -16.19 -8.34 -4.26
C ALA A 324 -14.90 -8.96 -4.78
N LEU A 325 -13.76 -8.62 -4.17
CA LEU A 325 -12.43 -9.14 -4.52
C LEU A 325 -11.84 -9.93 -3.35
N ARG A 326 -11.48 -11.19 -3.63
CA ARG A 326 -10.81 -12.06 -2.66
C ARG A 326 -9.31 -11.87 -2.76
N LEU A 327 -8.66 -11.53 -1.64
CA LEU A 327 -7.21 -11.39 -1.56
C LEU A 327 -6.60 -12.34 -0.51
N PRO A 328 -5.33 -12.77 -0.68
CA PRO A 328 -4.61 -13.51 0.35
C PRO A 328 -4.44 -12.71 1.64
N SER A 329 -4.11 -11.42 1.54
CA SER A 329 -3.85 -10.52 2.67
C SER A 329 -4.69 -9.23 2.58
N PRO A 330 -5.96 -9.24 2.99
CA PRO A 330 -6.80 -8.03 3.02
C PRO A 330 -6.18 -6.85 3.78
N ALA A 331 -5.39 -7.13 4.83
CA ALA A 331 -4.77 -6.11 5.67
C ALA A 331 -3.70 -5.25 4.96
N THR A 332 -3.12 -5.75 3.88
CA THR A 332 -2.08 -5.06 3.08
C THR A 332 -2.62 -4.49 1.77
N TYR A 333 -3.94 -4.55 1.55
CA TYR A 333 -4.57 -3.92 0.39
C TYR A 333 -4.50 -2.38 0.40
N PRO A 334 -4.68 -1.65 1.52
CA PRO A 334 -4.61 -0.19 1.52
C PRO A 334 -3.30 0.36 0.95
N GLN A 335 -2.18 -0.20 1.38
CA GLN A 335 -0.83 0.17 0.95
C GLN A 335 -0.66 -0.06 -0.56
N LEU A 336 -1.10 -1.23 -1.06
CA LEU A 336 -1.10 -1.52 -2.49
C LEU A 336 -1.98 -0.55 -3.28
N SER A 337 -3.20 -0.27 -2.80
CA SER A 337 -4.14 0.62 -3.49
C SER A 337 -3.59 2.05 -3.61
N ILE A 338 -3.01 2.61 -2.54
CA ILE A 338 -2.39 3.95 -2.56
C ILE A 338 -1.23 3.99 -3.55
N TYR A 339 -0.36 2.98 -3.55
CA TYR A 339 0.73 2.86 -4.51
C TYR A 339 0.22 2.76 -5.96
N LEU A 340 -0.87 2.03 -6.22
CA LEU A 340 -1.44 1.92 -7.56
C LEU A 340 -1.91 3.28 -8.13
N TYR A 341 -2.31 4.25 -7.29
CA TYR A 341 -2.57 5.62 -7.75
C TYR A 341 -1.28 6.42 -7.94
N ASN A 342 -0.44 6.53 -6.90
CA ASN A 342 0.62 7.56 -6.87
C ASN A 342 2.03 7.07 -7.30
N LYS A 343 2.25 5.76 -7.38
CA LYS A 343 3.55 5.09 -7.64
C LYS A 343 4.68 5.49 -6.68
N ASN A 344 4.33 5.99 -5.50
CA ASN A 344 5.31 6.45 -4.53
C ASN A 344 5.96 5.25 -3.79
N VAL A 345 7.13 4.84 -4.28
CA VAL A 345 7.97 3.78 -3.69
C VAL A 345 8.35 4.09 -2.24
N GLU A 346 8.83 5.32 -1.94
CA GLU A 346 9.20 5.73 -0.58
C GLU A 346 8.00 5.66 0.38
N GLY A 347 6.84 6.17 -0.05
CA GLY A 347 5.60 6.13 0.71
C GLY A 347 5.11 4.70 0.97
N LEU A 348 5.26 3.80 0.01
CA LEU A 348 4.98 2.37 0.18
C LEU A 348 5.92 1.73 1.21
N MET A 349 7.23 1.95 1.08
CA MET A 349 8.24 1.43 2.02
C MET A 349 8.00 1.92 3.45
N LYS A 350 7.77 3.23 3.62
CA LYS A 350 7.45 3.88 4.90
C LYS A 350 6.16 3.34 5.54
N SER A 351 5.26 2.73 4.76
CA SER A 351 4.02 2.11 5.25
C SER A 351 4.14 0.62 5.62
N LEU A 352 5.27 -0.01 5.30
CA LEU A 352 5.49 -1.47 5.44
C LEU A 352 6.73 -1.85 6.22
N LEU A 353 7.76 -1.00 6.28
CA LEU A 353 8.93 -1.15 7.14
C LEU A 353 8.64 -0.62 8.56
N PRO A 354 9.36 -1.09 9.60
CA PRO A 354 9.17 -0.62 10.98
C PRO A 354 9.71 0.80 11.23
N MET A 355 10.57 1.31 10.35
CA MET A 355 11.02 2.71 10.30
C MET A 355 11.27 3.14 8.83
N PRO A 356 11.35 4.45 8.53
CA PRO A 356 11.69 4.93 7.19
C PRO A 356 13.05 4.42 6.72
N ALA A 357 13.19 4.17 5.42
CA ALA A 357 14.47 3.78 4.83
C ALA A 357 15.45 4.97 4.77
N PRO A 358 16.75 4.78 5.06
CA PRO A 358 17.78 5.79 4.81
C PRO A 358 17.85 6.16 3.33
N GLN A 359 18.21 7.41 3.00
CA GLN A 359 18.34 7.83 1.59
C GLN A 359 19.39 7.01 0.83
N THR A 360 20.49 6.63 1.49
CA THR A 360 21.51 5.73 0.93
C THR A 360 20.95 4.37 0.50
N PHE A 361 19.88 3.87 1.12
CA PHE A 361 19.21 2.64 0.71
C PHE A 361 18.29 2.84 -0.52
N LEU A 362 17.74 4.04 -0.68
CA LEU A 362 16.90 4.41 -1.83
C LEU A 362 17.76 4.68 -3.08
N GLU A 363 18.98 5.19 -2.88
CA GLU A 363 19.99 5.40 -3.92
C GLU A 363 20.72 4.09 -4.29
N ASP A 364 21.15 3.31 -3.30
CA ASP A 364 21.82 2.02 -3.48
C ASP A 364 21.20 0.92 -2.60
N SER A 365 20.23 0.22 -3.18
CA SER A 365 19.57 -0.93 -2.54
C SER A 365 20.42 -2.21 -2.52
N VAL A 366 21.63 -2.23 -3.10
CA VAL A 366 22.54 -3.39 -3.05
C VAL A 366 23.47 -3.26 -1.87
N HIS A 367 24.19 -2.13 -1.74
CA HIS A 367 25.11 -1.88 -0.64
C HIS A 367 24.39 -1.40 0.63
N GLY A 368 23.20 -0.80 0.51
CA GLY A 368 22.40 -0.34 1.65
C GLY A 368 21.76 -1.44 2.51
N VAL A 369 21.62 -2.69 2.01
CA VAL A 369 20.90 -3.76 2.73
C VAL A 369 21.49 -4.05 4.11
N VAL A 370 22.80 -4.28 4.20
CA VAL A 370 23.42 -4.75 5.45
C VAL A 370 23.42 -3.66 6.54
N PRO A 371 23.84 -2.40 6.27
CA PRO A 371 23.78 -1.33 7.28
C PRO A 371 22.36 -1.09 7.82
N PHE A 372 21.35 -1.05 6.94
CA PHE A 372 19.96 -0.83 7.36
C PHE A 372 19.41 -2.07 8.10
N ALA A 373 19.74 -3.28 7.66
CA ALA A 373 19.35 -4.51 8.35
C ALA A 373 19.94 -4.62 9.78
N SER A 374 21.19 -4.19 9.99
CA SER A 374 21.78 -4.09 11.34
C SER A 374 21.01 -3.10 12.21
N GLN A 375 20.75 -1.89 11.70
CA GLN A 375 19.96 -0.89 12.42
C GLN A 375 18.57 -1.42 12.81
N LEU A 376 17.90 -2.16 11.92
CA LEU A 376 16.62 -2.80 12.23
C LEU A 376 16.74 -3.90 13.29
N ALA A 377 17.81 -4.70 13.24
CA ALA A 377 18.06 -5.80 14.20
C ALA A 377 18.40 -5.29 15.61
N GLU A 378 19.06 -4.14 15.71
CA GLU A 378 19.36 -3.45 16.97
C GLU A 378 18.13 -2.74 17.55
N THR A 379 17.29 -2.14 16.69
CA THR A 379 16.16 -1.29 17.10
C THR A 379 14.88 -2.10 17.41
N PHE A 380 14.63 -3.22 16.73
CA PHE A 380 13.35 -3.92 16.77
C PHE A 380 13.47 -5.38 17.19
N THR A 381 12.50 -5.85 17.98
CA THR A 381 12.45 -7.26 18.40
C THR A 381 12.17 -8.19 17.22
N VAL A 382 12.62 -9.45 17.31
CA VAL A 382 12.39 -10.49 16.29
C VAL A 382 10.88 -10.64 15.97
N GLN A 383 9.98 -10.46 16.94
CA GLN A 383 8.54 -10.54 16.71
C GLN A 383 8.01 -9.35 15.90
N ALA A 384 8.55 -8.14 16.12
CA ALA A 384 8.23 -6.97 15.31
C ALA A 384 8.75 -7.14 13.88
N LEU A 385 10.01 -7.56 13.71
CA LEU A 385 10.57 -7.85 12.39
C LEU A 385 9.73 -8.89 11.63
N VAL A 386 9.36 -10.02 12.27
CA VAL A 386 8.46 -11.04 11.68
C VAL A 386 7.11 -10.45 11.26
N LYS A 387 6.50 -9.56 12.06
CA LYS A 387 5.23 -8.88 11.70
C LYS A 387 5.37 -8.10 10.39
N HIS A 388 6.45 -7.33 10.25
CA HIS A 388 6.74 -6.56 9.03
C HIS A 388 7.11 -7.46 7.84
N THR A 389 7.87 -8.55 8.03
CA THR A 389 8.12 -9.56 6.99
C THR A 389 6.82 -10.13 6.44
N VAL A 390 5.87 -10.53 7.31
CA VAL A 390 4.59 -11.09 6.86
C VAL A 390 3.71 -10.02 6.18
N MET A 391 3.83 -8.74 6.54
CA MET A 391 3.18 -7.65 5.80
C MET A 391 3.73 -7.50 4.37
N VAL A 392 5.05 -7.52 4.18
CA VAL A 392 5.66 -7.46 2.82
C VAL A 392 5.29 -8.71 2.01
N HIS A 393 5.31 -9.91 2.62
CA HIS A 393 4.83 -11.13 1.97
C HIS A 393 3.34 -11.03 1.57
N GLY A 394 2.49 -10.47 2.44
CA GLY A 394 1.08 -10.23 2.15
C GLY A 394 0.84 -9.24 1.01
N LEU A 395 1.67 -8.20 0.90
CA LEU A 395 1.66 -7.29 -0.25
C LEU A 395 2.01 -8.05 -1.54
N TRP A 396 3.11 -8.82 -1.53
CA TRP A 396 3.54 -9.65 -2.66
C TRP A 396 2.45 -10.63 -3.10
N GLN A 397 1.82 -11.34 -2.16
CA GLN A 397 0.71 -12.26 -2.47
C GLN A 397 -0.49 -11.54 -3.11
N ASN A 398 -0.82 -10.32 -2.67
CA ASN A 398 -1.88 -9.52 -3.30
C ASN A 398 -1.48 -9.07 -4.72
N ALA A 399 -0.25 -8.60 -4.92
CA ALA A 399 0.26 -8.18 -6.22
C ALA A 399 0.27 -9.34 -7.23
N CYS A 400 0.67 -10.54 -6.80
CA CYS A 400 0.57 -11.78 -7.59
C CYS A 400 -0.88 -12.13 -7.93
N THR A 401 -1.80 -12.01 -6.96
CA THR A 401 -3.23 -12.34 -7.14
C THR A 401 -3.92 -11.40 -8.12
N LEU A 402 -3.61 -10.10 -8.08
CA LEU A 402 -4.16 -9.09 -8.98
C LEU A 402 -3.43 -9.05 -10.34
N GLY A 403 -2.24 -9.66 -10.44
CA GLY A 403 -1.41 -9.64 -11.64
C GLY A 403 -0.87 -8.23 -11.92
N VAL A 404 -0.24 -7.60 -10.91
CA VAL A 404 0.23 -6.21 -11.02
C VAL A 404 1.40 -6.11 -12.00
N PHE A 405 1.22 -5.30 -13.05
CA PHE A 405 2.24 -4.99 -14.06
C PHE A 405 2.95 -3.69 -13.66
N ASP A 406 4.00 -3.81 -12.85
CA ASP A 406 4.78 -2.68 -12.35
C ASP A 406 6.16 -3.14 -11.83
N GLU A 407 7.24 -2.87 -12.57
CA GLU A 407 8.59 -3.34 -12.21
C GLU A 407 9.12 -2.68 -10.93
N GLN A 408 8.84 -1.39 -10.72
CA GLN A 408 9.27 -0.64 -9.53
C GLN A 408 8.63 -1.19 -8.26
N LEU A 409 7.40 -1.73 -8.35
CA LEU A 409 6.76 -2.42 -7.24
C LEU A 409 7.48 -3.73 -6.88
N TRP A 410 7.87 -4.52 -7.88
CA TRP A 410 8.60 -5.78 -7.64
C TRP A 410 10.00 -5.52 -7.06
N GLU A 411 10.73 -4.53 -7.59
CA GLU A 411 12.03 -4.10 -7.06
C GLU A 411 11.91 -3.59 -5.61
N CYS A 412 10.93 -2.72 -5.33
CA CYS A 412 10.64 -2.24 -3.98
C CYS A 412 10.31 -3.38 -2.99
N MET A 413 9.49 -4.36 -3.40
CA MET A 413 9.17 -5.52 -2.57
C MET A 413 10.39 -6.41 -2.31
N ASP A 414 11.21 -6.69 -3.33
CA ASP A 414 12.42 -7.48 -3.18
C ASP A 414 13.44 -6.77 -2.27
N ALA A 415 13.61 -5.45 -2.40
CA ALA A 415 14.48 -4.64 -1.55
C ALA A 415 14.05 -4.66 -0.07
N MET A 416 12.75 -4.41 0.21
CA MET A 416 12.20 -4.54 1.56
C MET A 416 12.34 -5.97 2.12
N TRP A 417 12.17 -6.99 1.27
CA TRP A 417 12.29 -8.40 1.65
C TRP A 417 13.70 -8.76 2.09
N GLN A 418 14.72 -8.37 1.31
CA GLN A 418 16.12 -8.65 1.65
C GLN A 418 16.56 -7.94 2.94
N VAL A 419 16.15 -6.68 3.16
CA VAL A 419 16.42 -5.97 4.42
C VAL A 419 15.79 -6.69 5.61
N LEU A 420 14.50 -7.03 5.54
CA LEU A 420 13.80 -7.65 6.67
C LEU A 420 14.30 -9.07 6.97
N LEU A 421 14.62 -9.88 5.95
CA LEU A 421 15.22 -11.20 6.18
C LEU A 421 16.65 -11.09 6.72
N THR A 422 17.45 -10.13 6.27
CA THR A 422 18.80 -9.89 6.80
C THR A 422 18.75 -9.40 8.25
N ALA A 423 17.79 -8.52 8.58
CA ALA A 423 17.57 -8.06 9.95
C ALA A 423 17.16 -9.23 10.86
N LEU A 424 16.29 -10.14 10.40
CA LEU A 424 15.96 -11.37 11.12
C LEU A 424 17.17 -12.31 11.28
N ALA A 425 18.05 -12.40 10.28
CA ALA A 425 19.27 -13.20 10.36
C ALA A 425 20.24 -12.65 11.42
N ILE A 426 20.44 -11.33 11.46
CA ILE A 426 21.26 -10.66 12.47
C ILE A 426 20.62 -10.79 13.87
N ALA A 427 19.34 -10.44 14.03
CA ALA A 427 18.62 -10.46 15.31
C ALA A 427 18.42 -11.87 15.90
N THR A 428 18.59 -12.92 15.11
CA THR A 428 18.60 -14.33 15.59
C THR A 428 20.00 -14.94 15.68
N GLY A 429 21.06 -14.14 15.53
CA GLY A 429 22.45 -14.58 15.70
C GLY A 429 23.00 -15.45 14.57
N ASN A 430 22.38 -15.41 13.37
CA ASN A 430 22.72 -16.24 12.22
C ASN A 430 22.89 -15.41 10.91
N PRO A 431 23.67 -14.30 10.90
CA PRO A 431 23.76 -13.38 9.75
C PRO A 431 24.24 -14.04 8.45
N GLN A 432 25.10 -15.07 8.56
CA GLN A 432 25.63 -15.87 7.46
C GLN A 432 24.55 -16.64 6.65
N THR A 433 23.29 -16.62 7.09
CA THR A 433 22.16 -17.21 6.33
C THR A 433 21.62 -16.31 5.22
N MET A 434 21.93 -15.00 5.28
CA MET A 434 21.46 -13.99 4.32
C MET A 434 22.63 -13.22 3.69
N ILE A 435 23.66 -12.88 4.46
CA ILE A 435 24.89 -12.31 3.94
C ILE A 435 25.66 -13.43 3.25
N GLU A 436 25.51 -13.52 1.93
CA GLU A 436 26.28 -14.44 1.11
C GLU A 436 27.72 -13.91 1.05
N SER A 437 28.62 -14.55 1.82
CA SER A 437 30.04 -14.21 1.82
C SER A 437 30.57 -14.32 0.40
N GLU A 438 30.95 -13.19 -0.20
CA GLU A 438 31.53 -13.17 -1.54
C GLU A 438 32.66 -14.21 -1.59
N PRO A 439 32.63 -15.15 -2.56
CA PRO A 439 33.56 -16.26 -2.57
C PRO A 439 34.96 -15.72 -2.80
N VAL A 440 35.71 -15.52 -1.70
CA VAL A 440 37.04 -14.93 -1.67
C VAL A 440 37.85 -15.50 -2.81
N ALA A 441 38.06 -14.68 -3.83
CA ALA A 441 38.61 -15.13 -5.11
C ALA A 441 40.00 -15.70 -4.84
N GLN A 442 40.10 -17.04 -4.76
CA GLN A 442 41.32 -17.70 -4.33
C GLN A 442 42.44 -17.21 -5.26
N PRO A 443 43.48 -16.54 -4.73
CA PRO A 443 44.48 -15.89 -5.56
C PRO A 443 45.10 -16.96 -6.42
N SER A 444 44.77 -16.93 -7.72
CA SER A 444 45.04 -18.02 -8.65
C SER A 444 46.55 -18.22 -8.69
N SER A 445 47.02 -19.29 -8.04
CA SER A 445 48.45 -19.50 -7.80
C SER A 445 49.15 -19.59 -9.15
N SER A 446 49.82 -18.50 -9.52
CA SER A 446 50.43 -18.33 -10.83
C SER A 446 51.60 -19.30 -10.95
N SER A 447 51.32 -20.49 -11.48
CA SER A 447 52.31 -21.52 -11.74
C SER A 447 53.35 -20.94 -12.69
N SER A 448 54.53 -20.64 -12.14
CA SER A 448 55.62 -20.00 -12.86
C SER A 448 56.24 -20.98 -13.84
N THR A 449 55.66 -21.08 -15.03
CA THR A 449 56.16 -21.91 -16.12
C THR A 449 57.54 -21.39 -16.55
N SER A 450 58.60 -22.08 -16.11
CA SER A 450 59.97 -21.70 -16.41
C SER A 450 60.26 -21.94 -17.89
N SER A 451 60.50 -20.87 -18.64
CA SER A 451 60.89 -20.96 -20.06
C SER A 451 62.30 -21.49 -20.19
N ALA A 452 62.44 -22.72 -20.71
CA ALA A 452 63.74 -23.28 -21.07
C ALA A 452 64.35 -22.54 -22.27
N ILE A 453 65.65 -22.29 -22.21
CA ILE A 453 66.41 -21.64 -23.29
C ILE A 453 66.78 -22.71 -24.34
N PRO A 454 66.46 -22.52 -25.63
CA PRO A 454 66.95 -23.41 -26.68
C PRO A 454 68.44 -23.13 -26.96
N ALA A 455 69.27 -24.17 -26.91
CA ALA A 455 70.67 -24.08 -27.30
C ALA A 455 70.82 -24.10 -28.83
N THR A 456 71.80 -23.36 -29.35
CA THR A 456 72.14 -23.29 -30.78
C THR A 456 72.94 -24.50 -31.25
N ALA A 457 72.69 -24.92 -32.49
CA ALA A 457 73.56 -25.73 -33.34
C ALA A 457 73.46 -25.22 -34.78
#